data_AF-A0A521TJM0-F1
#
_entry.id   AF-A0A521TJM0-F1
#
_cell.length_a   1.000
_cell.length_b   1.000
_cell.length_c   1.000
_cell.angle_alpha   90.00
_cell.angle_beta   90.00
_cell.angle_gamma   90.00
#
_symmetry.space_group_name_H-M   'P 1'
#
loop_
_entity.id
_entity.type
_entity.pdbx_description
1 polymer ?
#
loop_
_entity_poly.entity_id
_entity_poly.type
_entity_poly.pdbx_seq_one_letter_code
_entity_poly.pdbx_strand_id
1 'polypeptide(L)'
;MVLRLGVMKPRLILVGRYYLIEPLGILYLLGLARSLGWECRVVLVRDGDFTPLYEELASFGPSLVGFSVWTGGHAAYFAACDRVRSAGVGVVIGGPHATYFTADCAAHADWVVKGEGFRTFRRILQGELGPGSHFDEERMAEGFPQPDRALLYDRYPALAQSPIKSIFCSVGCPFHCSYCYAPSYNAMYGGFALNLRPVDDIVREALAIRERWPLAMVYMQDDIFGFNIPWLREFVRAWRERVGVPWHCQIRLELTRDEERLALFREGGCTGITLAIESGNDFLRRYVLLRPMSDELIVEGTRKVKAQGLSLRTQQILAVPFSDIETDLESLALNNRIQPDIAWSSILAPYLGTSMGAIAHDFGLYEGNNDDLDESFFSRSVLRATAGGRAAIEPVVRAATRSPQDNPLQRMAVKPAGGRRAAVYVKDPAFNRVLPGASPVCEIEYLDPAAEDLYRDQTVALQRLFQWLARVPEGHRLGARWVQLAKPERTWARLGELTLEHLREQGLGERVEGWREAVARGFAEAGSAAPEGLWENPYYFFFLPSGVEFARSLAGSGFFEASEPGARFDALGFATRQWLYDRALYKLTPAEAPLAAAE
;
A
#
# COMPACT_ATOMS: atom_id res chain seq x y z
N MET A 1 44.78 -41.06 3.98
CA MET A 1 43.94 -40.06 3.28
C MET A 1 42.51 -40.26 3.77
N VAL A 2 42.12 -39.55 4.83
CA VAL A 2 40.76 -39.67 5.41
C VAL A 2 39.82 -38.92 4.48
N LEU A 3 38.95 -39.65 3.80
CA LEU A 3 37.82 -39.10 3.03
C LEU A 3 36.97 -38.26 3.99
N ARG A 4 37.08 -36.93 3.89
CA ARG A 4 36.07 -36.02 4.46
C ARG A 4 34.77 -36.31 3.70
N LEU A 5 33.89 -37.13 4.28
CA LEU A 5 32.48 -37.14 3.92
C LEU A 5 31.99 -35.69 4.05
N GLY A 6 31.79 -35.02 2.91
CA GLY A 6 31.29 -33.66 2.89
C GLY A 6 29.92 -33.64 3.53
N VAL A 7 29.79 -32.98 4.68
CA VAL A 7 28.49 -32.70 5.27
C VAL A 7 27.72 -31.88 4.24
N MET A 8 26.70 -32.47 3.62
CA MET A 8 25.84 -31.76 2.69
C MET A 8 25.21 -30.58 3.43
N LYS A 9 25.37 -29.37 2.89
CA LYS A 9 24.76 -28.18 3.49
C LYS A 9 23.24 -28.32 3.44
N PRO A 10 22.52 -27.96 4.51
CA PRO A 10 21.07 -27.95 4.47
C PRO A 10 20.59 -26.91 3.45
N ARG A 11 19.51 -27.23 2.75
CA ARG A 11 19.02 -26.47 1.59
C ARG A 11 17.64 -25.87 1.88
N LEU A 12 17.50 -24.58 1.64
CA LEU A 12 16.30 -23.79 1.91
C LEU A 12 15.82 -23.09 0.63
N ILE A 13 14.52 -23.17 0.35
CA ILE A 13 13.86 -22.24 -0.58
C ILE A 13 12.99 -21.28 0.21
N LEU A 14 13.13 -19.98 -0.02
CA LEU A 14 12.18 -18.98 0.46
C LEU A 14 11.24 -18.54 -0.67
N VAL A 15 9.94 -18.56 -0.38
CA VAL A 15 8.87 -18.26 -1.32
C VAL A 15 8.15 -16.99 -0.87
N GLY A 16 7.97 -16.07 -1.80
CA GLY A 16 7.23 -14.84 -1.58
C GLY A 16 6.48 -14.40 -2.82
N ARG A 17 5.70 -13.32 -2.72
CA ARG A 17 4.99 -12.75 -3.86
C ARG A 17 5.92 -11.87 -4.69
N TYR A 18 5.78 -11.94 -6.01
CA TYR A 18 6.43 -11.00 -6.91
C TYR A 18 5.74 -9.63 -6.86
N TYR A 19 6.53 -8.60 -6.59
CA TYR A 19 6.17 -7.21 -6.76
C TYR A 19 7.34 -6.47 -7.40
N LEU A 20 7.08 -5.27 -7.95
CA LEU A 20 8.15 -4.37 -8.42
C LEU A 20 8.93 -3.71 -7.27
N ILE A 21 8.54 -3.98 -6.02
CA ILE A 21 9.28 -3.62 -4.82
C ILE A 21 9.85 -4.91 -4.22
N GLU A 22 11.12 -4.86 -3.83
CA GLU A 22 11.82 -6.01 -3.25
C GLU A 22 11.18 -6.49 -1.93
N PRO A 23 11.00 -7.81 -1.72
CA PRO A 23 10.41 -8.36 -0.50
C PRO A 23 11.43 -8.34 0.64
N LEU A 24 11.53 -7.21 1.34
CA LEU A 24 12.53 -6.97 2.39
C LEU A 24 12.61 -8.08 3.45
N GLY A 25 11.46 -8.56 3.95
CA GLY A 25 11.43 -9.66 4.93
C GLY A 25 12.16 -10.91 4.41
N ILE A 26 11.93 -11.31 3.15
CA ILE A 26 12.61 -12.44 2.51
C ILE A 26 14.12 -12.18 2.40
N LEU A 27 14.53 -10.96 2.04
CA LEU A 27 15.95 -10.60 1.95
C LEU A 27 16.68 -10.75 3.29
N TYR A 28 16.06 -10.30 4.40
CA TYR A 28 16.61 -10.48 5.74
C TYR A 28 16.66 -11.95 6.16
N LEU A 29 15.62 -12.74 5.84
CA LEU A 29 15.60 -14.18 6.12
C LEU A 29 16.64 -14.95 5.30
N LEU A 30 16.89 -14.58 4.04
CA LEU A 30 17.96 -15.16 3.21
C LEU A 30 19.33 -14.92 3.85
N GLY A 31 19.62 -13.67 4.24
CA GLY A 31 20.90 -13.34 4.86
C GLY A 31 21.08 -14.01 6.23
N LEU A 32 20.01 -14.14 7.02
CA LEU A 32 19.99 -14.93 8.25
C LEU A 32 20.34 -16.40 7.96
N ALA A 33 19.62 -17.06 7.06
CA ALA A 33 19.82 -18.47 6.75
C ALA A 33 21.26 -18.74 6.25
N ARG A 34 21.79 -17.87 5.38
CA ARG A 34 23.17 -17.98 4.89
C ARG A 34 24.21 -17.80 5.99
N SER A 35 23.97 -16.91 6.95
CA SER A 35 24.86 -16.74 8.10
C SER A 35 24.97 -18.01 8.96
N LEU A 36 23.94 -18.86 8.91
CA LEU A 36 23.89 -20.17 9.56
C LEU A 36 24.42 -21.31 8.67
N GLY A 37 24.97 -21.00 7.48
CA GLY A 37 25.58 -21.97 6.58
C GLY A 37 24.61 -22.70 5.64
N TRP A 38 23.34 -22.28 5.58
CA TRP A 38 22.37 -22.86 4.64
C TRP A 38 22.67 -22.45 3.20
N GLU A 39 22.44 -23.38 2.27
CA GLU A 39 22.39 -23.08 0.85
C GLU A 39 20.96 -22.64 0.52
N CYS A 40 20.78 -21.44 -0.05
CA CYS A 40 19.46 -20.83 -0.21
C CYS A 40 19.14 -20.55 -1.67
N ARG A 41 17.85 -20.72 -2.03
CA ARG A 41 17.24 -20.17 -3.24
C ARG A 41 15.99 -19.36 -2.86
N VAL A 42 15.54 -18.53 -3.77
CA VAL A 42 14.32 -17.72 -3.62
C VAL A 42 13.42 -17.89 -4.83
N VAL A 43 12.11 -17.97 -4.60
CA VAL A 43 11.09 -18.02 -5.65
C VAL A 43 10.03 -16.96 -5.35
N LEU A 44 9.86 -16.04 -6.28
CA LEU A 44 8.78 -15.07 -6.29
C LEU A 44 7.63 -15.53 -7.20
N VAL A 45 6.46 -15.69 -6.60
CA VAL A 45 5.22 -16.15 -7.25
C VAL A 45 4.54 -14.96 -7.91
N ARG A 46 4.22 -15.09 -9.21
CA ARG A 46 3.49 -14.08 -9.98
C ARG A 46 2.14 -14.65 -10.37
N ASP A 47 1.07 -13.90 -10.14
CA ASP A 47 -0.30 -14.25 -10.56
C ASP A 47 -0.73 -15.68 -10.15
N GLY A 48 -0.29 -16.12 -8.97
CA GLY A 48 -0.59 -17.47 -8.45
C GLY A 48 0.18 -18.62 -9.12
N ASP A 49 1.15 -18.35 -9.99
CA ASP A 49 1.95 -19.38 -10.65
C ASP A 49 3.10 -19.89 -9.77
N PHE A 50 2.92 -21.11 -9.24
CA PHE A 50 3.91 -21.84 -8.45
C PHE A 50 4.77 -22.81 -9.28
N THR A 51 4.63 -22.84 -10.61
CA THR A 51 5.41 -23.73 -11.47
C THR A 51 6.93 -23.61 -11.23
N PRO A 52 7.50 -22.38 -11.12
CA PRO A 52 8.92 -22.23 -10.81
C PRO A 52 9.33 -22.82 -9.46
N LEU A 53 8.44 -22.82 -8.46
CA LEU A 53 8.73 -23.46 -7.18
C LEU A 53 8.89 -24.96 -7.35
N TYR A 54 7.99 -25.61 -8.08
CA TYR A 54 8.01 -27.06 -8.24
C TYR A 54 9.22 -27.55 -9.06
N GLU A 55 9.68 -26.77 -10.04
CA GLU A 55 10.92 -27.03 -10.77
C GLU A 55 12.16 -26.93 -9.85
N GLU A 56 12.14 -25.98 -8.91
CA GLU A 56 13.20 -25.81 -7.92
C GLU A 56 13.20 -26.94 -6.88
N LEU A 57 12.04 -27.45 -6.46
CA LEU A 57 11.98 -28.62 -5.58
C LEU A 57 12.72 -29.81 -6.20
N ALA A 58 12.49 -30.07 -7.49
CA ALA A 58 13.10 -31.19 -8.21
C ALA A 58 14.61 -31.00 -8.45
N SER A 59 15.05 -29.79 -8.81
CA SER A 59 16.44 -29.53 -9.17
C SER A 59 17.36 -29.21 -7.99
N PHE A 60 16.82 -28.57 -6.94
CA PHE A 60 17.60 -28.16 -5.78
C PHE A 60 17.56 -29.19 -4.65
N GLY A 61 16.47 -29.94 -4.52
CA GLY A 61 16.28 -30.90 -3.42
C GLY A 61 16.39 -30.23 -2.04
N PRO A 62 15.55 -29.22 -1.73
CA PRO A 62 15.57 -28.57 -0.42
C PRO A 62 15.10 -29.51 0.70
N SER A 63 15.64 -29.32 1.90
CA SER A 63 15.11 -29.96 3.11
C SER A 63 13.99 -29.14 3.77
N LEU A 64 13.90 -27.85 3.42
CA LEU A 64 12.93 -26.92 4.00
C LEU A 64 12.48 -25.88 2.95
N VAL A 65 11.20 -25.53 2.95
CA VAL A 65 10.66 -24.40 2.18
C VAL A 65 9.93 -23.45 3.14
N GLY A 66 10.30 -22.17 3.12
CA GLY A 66 9.66 -21.12 3.89
C GLY A 66 8.77 -20.25 3.01
N PHE A 67 7.51 -20.03 3.40
CA PHE A 67 6.55 -19.20 2.69
C PHE A 67 6.21 -17.94 3.48
N SER A 68 6.34 -16.77 2.86
CA SER A 68 5.78 -15.52 3.40
C SER A 68 4.37 -15.31 2.84
N VAL A 69 3.35 -15.58 3.66
CA VAL A 69 1.95 -15.61 3.24
C VAL A 69 1.21 -14.32 3.61
N TRP A 70 0.38 -13.85 2.68
CA TRP A 70 -0.43 -12.63 2.79
C TRP A 70 -1.91 -12.96 2.58
N THR A 71 -2.79 -12.25 3.28
CA THR A 71 -4.24 -12.39 3.08
C THR A 71 -4.64 -11.97 1.66
N GLY A 72 -5.60 -12.69 1.10
CA GLY A 72 -6.06 -12.57 -0.28
C GLY A 72 -5.37 -13.51 -1.27
N GLY A 73 -4.09 -13.85 -1.02
CA GLY A 73 -3.35 -14.86 -1.80
C GLY A 73 -3.14 -16.20 -1.10
N HIS A 74 -3.36 -16.21 0.22
CA HIS A 74 -3.13 -17.34 1.11
C HIS A 74 -3.66 -18.70 0.64
N ALA A 75 -4.88 -18.80 0.11
CA ALA A 75 -5.44 -20.08 -0.34
C ALA A 75 -4.55 -20.78 -1.39
N ALA A 76 -4.02 -20.03 -2.36
CA ALA A 76 -3.10 -20.57 -3.37
C ALA A 76 -1.75 -20.98 -2.75
N TYR A 77 -1.27 -20.22 -1.76
CA TYR A 77 -0.06 -20.57 -1.01
C TYR A 77 -0.25 -21.83 -0.16
N PHE A 78 -1.41 -22.03 0.47
CA PHE A 78 -1.73 -23.23 1.23
C PHE A 78 -1.72 -24.48 0.35
N ALA A 79 -2.34 -24.42 -0.84
CA ALA A 79 -2.27 -25.51 -1.81
C ALA A 79 -0.82 -25.84 -2.23
N ALA A 80 0.03 -24.82 -2.40
CA ALA A 80 1.45 -25.02 -2.69
C ALA A 80 2.20 -25.63 -1.50
N CYS A 81 1.91 -25.20 -0.27
CA CYS A 81 2.49 -25.76 0.95
C CYS A 81 2.16 -27.25 1.10
N ASP A 82 0.90 -27.65 0.90
CA ASP A 82 0.47 -29.05 0.96
C ASP A 82 1.16 -29.91 -0.09
N ARG A 83 1.36 -29.35 -1.30
CA ARG A 83 2.12 -30.02 -2.36
C ARG A 83 3.59 -30.20 -2.00
N VAL A 84 4.24 -29.21 -1.39
CA VAL A 84 5.62 -29.35 -0.89
C VAL A 84 5.71 -30.43 0.19
N ARG A 85 4.78 -30.43 1.16
CA ARG A 85 4.74 -31.42 2.25
C ARG A 85 4.52 -32.84 1.76
N SER A 86 3.63 -33.02 0.78
CA SER A 86 3.41 -34.34 0.17
C SER A 86 4.63 -34.88 -0.59
N ALA A 87 5.57 -34.01 -0.98
CA ALA A 87 6.88 -34.40 -1.51
C ALA A 87 7.93 -34.73 -0.42
N GLY A 88 7.55 -34.72 0.87
CA GLY A 88 8.42 -35.04 1.99
C GLY A 88 9.37 -33.92 2.42
N VAL A 89 9.11 -32.68 1.97
CA VAL A 89 9.92 -31.50 2.31
C VAL A 89 9.23 -30.71 3.42
N GLY A 90 10.00 -30.28 4.43
CA GLY A 90 9.45 -29.50 5.54
C GLY A 90 8.95 -28.13 5.10
N VAL A 91 7.88 -27.64 5.72
CA VAL A 91 7.28 -26.33 5.40
C VAL A 91 7.20 -25.42 6.62
N VAL A 92 7.70 -24.19 6.45
CA VAL A 92 7.51 -23.08 7.39
C VAL A 92 6.60 -22.04 6.73
N ILE A 93 5.54 -21.60 7.41
CA ILE A 93 4.71 -20.47 7.01
C ILE A 93 4.95 -19.30 7.98
N GLY A 94 5.23 -18.12 7.44
CA GLY A 94 5.32 -16.86 8.18
C GLY A 94 4.67 -15.71 7.42
N GLY A 95 4.92 -14.49 7.87
CA GLY A 95 4.39 -13.27 7.26
C GLY A 95 3.06 -12.81 7.85
N PRO A 96 2.42 -11.78 7.26
CA PRO A 96 1.27 -11.12 7.84
C PRO A 96 0.07 -12.04 8.08
N HIS A 97 -0.23 -12.95 7.14
CA HIS A 97 -1.38 -13.84 7.30
C HIS A 97 -1.18 -14.80 8.48
N ALA A 98 0.01 -15.42 8.58
CA ALA A 98 0.38 -16.29 9.70
C ALA A 98 0.34 -15.59 11.06
N THR A 99 0.60 -14.28 11.08
CA THR A 99 0.63 -13.47 12.30
C THR A 99 -0.76 -13.26 12.89
N TYR A 100 -1.77 -13.00 12.05
CA TYR A 100 -3.14 -12.72 12.50
C TYR A 100 -4.06 -13.94 12.44
N PHE A 101 -3.79 -14.88 11.55
CA PHE A 101 -4.61 -16.05 11.25
C PHE A 101 -3.76 -17.32 11.36
N THR A 102 -3.06 -17.46 12.48
CA THR A 102 -2.13 -18.57 12.75
C THR A 102 -2.82 -19.94 12.64
N ALA A 103 -4.08 -20.03 13.07
CA ALA A 103 -4.86 -21.27 13.01
C ALA A 103 -5.08 -21.74 11.57
N ASP A 104 -5.37 -20.82 10.65
CA ASP A 104 -5.59 -21.11 9.23
C ASP A 104 -4.34 -21.72 8.59
N CYS A 105 -3.15 -21.26 9.00
CA CYS A 105 -1.87 -21.76 8.50
C CYS A 105 -1.47 -23.14 9.06
N ALA A 106 -1.94 -23.50 10.26
CA ALA A 106 -1.46 -24.67 10.99
C ALA A 106 -1.76 -26.00 10.29
N ALA A 107 -2.82 -26.06 9.46
CA ALA A 107 -3.15 -27.23 8.66
C ALA A 107 -2.14 -27.48 7.51
N HIS A 108 -1.46 -26.44 7.06
CA HIS A 108 -0.69 -26.42 5.81
C HIS A 108 0.83 -26.37 6.01
N ALA A 109 1.31 -26.30 7.25
CA ALA A 109 2.74 -26.19 7.55
C ALA A 109 3.16 -27.08 8.71
N ASP A 110 4.46 -27.40 8.75
CA ASP A 110 5.06 -28.06 9.91
C ASP A 110 5.45 -27.01 10.97
N TRP A 111 5.85 -25.80 10.56
CA TRP A 111 6.06 -24.66 11.45
C TRP A 111 5.25 -23.45 11.00
N VAL A 112 4.56 -22.80 11.95
CA VAL A 112 3.91 -21.50 11.72
C VAL A 112 4.60 -20.45 12.59
N VAL A 113 5.07 -19.37 11.98
CA VAL A 113 5.78 -18.28 12.64
C VAL A 113 4.87 -17.06 12.73
N LYS A 114 4.53 -16.67 13.97
CA LYS A 114 3.73 -15.50 14.30
C LYS A 114 4.64 -14.32 14.68
N GLY A 115 4.33 -13.12 14.18
CA GLY A 115 5.12 -11.91 14.43
C GLY A 115 6.29 -11.74 13.45
N GLU A 116 7.33 -11.00 13.86
CA GLU A 116 8.51 -10.68 13.00
C GLU A 116 9.27 -11.91 12.53
N GLY A 117 9.39 -12.90 13.40
CA GLY A 117 9.86 -14.23 13.03
C GLY A 117 11.36 -14.42 12.82
N PHE A 118 12.23 -13.38 12.85
CA PHE A 118 13.68 -13.56 12.62
C PHE A 118 14.33 -14.54 13.61
N ARG A 119 14.14 -14.30 14.92
CA ARG A 119 14.68 -15.18 15.97
C ARG A 119 14.02 -16.56 15.96
N THR A 120 12.69 -16.62 15.81
CA THR A 120 11.98 -17.90 15.67
C THR A 120 12.49 -18.72 14.49
N PHE A 121 12.66 -18.09 13.32
CA PHE A 121 13.16 -18.75 12.13
C PHE A 121 14.61 -19.23 12.31
N ARG A 122 15.48 -18.42 12.93
CA ARG A 122 16.84 -18.85 13.32
C ARG A 122 16.79 -20.14 14.14
N ARG A 123 15.97 -20.18 15.19
CA ARG A 123 15.84 -21.32 16.09
C ARG A 123 15.29 -22.57 15.38
N ILE A 124 14.38 -22.39 14.41
CA ILE A 124 13.92 -23.48 13.52
C ILE A 124 15.09 -23.99 12.67
N LEU A 125 15.85 -23.11 12.01
CA LEU A 125 17.00 -23.49 11.17
C LEU A 125 18.15 -24.15 11.96
N GLN A 126 18.24 -23.90 13.25
CA GLN A 126 19.21 -24.53 14.17
C GLN A 126 18.68 -25.85 14.77
N GLY A 127 17.42 -26.21 14.52
CA GLY A 127 16.79 -27.42 15.08
C GLY A 127 16.38 -27.30 16.55
N GLU A 128 16.34 -26.08 17.09
CA GLU A 128 15.96 -25.81 18.49
C GLU A 128 14.44 -25.81 18.69
N LEU A 129 13.67 -25.62 17.62
CA LEU A 129 12.22 -25.62 17.63
C LEU A 129 11.65 -26.74 16.76
N GLY A 130 10.91 -27.65 17.39
CA GLY A 130 10.13 -28.68 16.68
C GLY A 130 8.89 -28.10 15.97
N PRO A 131 8.18 -28.93 15.17
CA PRO A 131 6.95 -28.53 14.50
C PRO A 131 5.91 -27.92 15.44
N GLY A 132 5.15 -26.94 14.96
CA GLY A 132 4.14 -26.23 15.72
C GLY A 132 4.02 -24.75 15.37
N SER A 133 3.10 -24.07 16.07
CA SER A 133 2.95 -22.62 15.99
C SER A 133 3.83 -21.94 17.03
N HIS A 134 4.66 -20.99 16.60
CA HIS A 134 5.66 -20.33 17.41
C HIS A 134 5.48 -18.81 17.38
N PHE A 135 5.56 -18.20 18.57
CA PHE A 135 5.53 -16.75 18.76
C PHE A 135 6.68 -16.35 19.66
N ASP A 136 7.47 -15.37 19.22
CA ASP A 136 8.57 -14.81 20.01
C ASP A 136 8.11 -13.53 20.70
N GLU A 137 7.93 -13.60 22.02
CA GLU A 137 7.48 -12.48 22.85
C GLU A 137 8.55 -11.39 23.02
N GLU A 138 9.84 -11.72 22.81
CA GLU A 138 10.97 -10.79 23.01
C GLU A 138 11.12 -9.73 21.89
N ARG A 139 10.10 -9.58 21.02
CA ARG A 139 9.93 -8.53 19.99
C ARG A 139 11.23 -7.85 19.51
N MET A 140 11.87 -8.42 18.49
CA MET A 140 13.08 -7.86 17.85
C MET A 140 14.32 -7.73 18.76
N ALA A 141 14.42 -8.50 19.86
CA ALA A 141 15.59 -8.50 20.74
C ALA A 141 16.95 -8.73 20.03
N GLU A 142 16.97 -9.48 18.93
CA GLU A 142 18.19 -9.74 18.14
C GLU A 142 18.46 -8.70 17.04
N GLY A 143 17.56 -7.72 16.86
CA GLY A 143 17.61 -6.76 15.77
C GLY A 143 17.36 -7.38 14.39
N PHE A 144 17.64 -6.60 13.34
CA PHE A 144 17.49 -7.05 11.96
C PHE A 144 18.73 -7.83 11.50
N PRO A 145 18.58 -9.01 10.90
CA PRO A 145 19.68 -9.68 10.21
C PRO A 145 20.27 -8.78 9.10
N GLN A 146 21.48 -9.07 8.65
CA GLN A 146 21.94 -8.49 7.39
C GLN A 146 21.20 -9.14 6.22
N PRO A 147 20.68 -8.37 5.26
CA PRO A 147 19.94 -8.93 4.12
C PRO A 147 20.88 -9.51 3.06
N ASP A 148 20.41 -10.52 2.33
CA ASP A 148 21.06 -10.99 1.10
C ASP A 148 20.21 -10.65 -0.14
N ARG A 149 20.66 -9.61 -0.86
CA ARG A 149 20.07 -9.14 -2.12
C ARG A 149 20.60 -9.86 -3.36
N ALA A 150 21.79 -10.43 -3.29
CA ALA A 150 22.44 -11.03 -4.46
C ALA A 150 21.62 -12.21 -4.98
N LEU A 151 21.21 -13.12 -4.08
CA LEU A 151 20.38 -14.27 -4.46
C LEU A 151 19.06 -13.88 -5.14
N LEU A 152 18.44 -12.79 -4.68
CA LEU A 152 17.21 -12.30 -5.29
C LEU A 152 17.49 -11.69 -6.67
N TYR A 153 18.48 -10.82 -6.76
CA TYR A 153 18.76 -10.05 -7.97
C TYR A 153 19.38 -10.88 -9.09
N ASP A 154 20.15 -11.91 -8.76
CA ASP A 154 20.67 -12.89 -9.73
C ASP A 154 19.51 -13.62 -10.43
N ARG A 155 18.43 -13.91 -9.70
CA ARG A 155 17.24 -14.59 -10.25
C ARG A 155 16.22 -13.63 -10.86
N TYR A 156 16.13 -12.40 -10.36
CA TYR A 156 15.18 -11.39 -10.81
C TYR A 156 15.90 -10.10 -11.23
N PRO A 157 16.57 -10.09 -12.41
CA PRO A 157 17.38 -8.96 -12.86
C PRO A 157 16.62 -7.63 -12.96
N ALA A 158 15.31 -7.67 -13.28
CA ALA A 158 14.48 -6.47 -13.31
C ALA A 158 14.46 -5.72 -11.96
N LEU A 159 14.45 -6.45 -10.83
CA LEU A 159 14.54 -5.86 -9.49
C LEU A 159 15.95 -5.32 -9.21
N ALA A 160 16.98 -5.96 -9.77
CA ALA A 160 18.36 -5.52 -9.68
C ALA A 160 18.57 -4.18 -10.39
N GLN A 161 17.99 -4.02 -11.58
CA GLN A 161 18.11 -2.83 -12.42
C GLN A 161 17.27 -1.65 -11.94
N SER A 162 16.24 -1.88 -11.11
CA SER A 162 15.49 -0.78 -10.50
C SER A 162 16.45 0.14 -9.73
N PRO A 163 16.51 1.44 -10.05
CA PRO A 163 17.35 2.38 -9.31
C PRO A 163 16.76 2.78 -7.96
N ILE A 164 15.50 2.39 -7.68
CA ILE A 164 14.84 2.57 -6.37
C ILE A 164 15.02 1.29 -5.56
N LYS A 165 15.66 1.42 -4.40
CA LYS A 165 15.84 0.31 -3.45
C LYS A 165 15.11 0.61 -2.16
N SER A 166 14.72 -0.42 -1.41
CA SER A 166 14.00 -0.24 -0.14
C SER A 166 14.85 -0.66 1.06
N ILE A 167 14.68 0.02 2.18
CA ILE A 167 15.32 -0.32 3.47
C ILE A 167 14.30 -0.08 4.59
N PHE A 168 14.25 -0.97 5.59
CA PHE A 168 13.58 -0.66 6.87
C PHE A 168 14.57 0.04 7.79
N CYS A 169 14.22 1.18 8.37
CA CYS A 169 14.99 1.81 9.44
C CYS A 169 14.41 1.48 10.82
N SER A 170 13.10 1.22 10.87
CA SER A 170 12.38 0.88 12.08
C SER A 170 11.09 0.12 11.78
N VAL A 171 10.56 -0.56 12.81
CA VAL A 171 9.22 -1.17 12.80
C VAL A 171 8.46 -0.78 14.07
N GLY A 172 7.15 -0.60 13.93
CA GLY A 172 6.24 -0.24 15.01
C GLY A 172 5.63 1.14 14.82
N CYS A 173 4.33 1.23 15.12
CA CYS A 173 3.54 2.45 15.02
C CYS A 173 2.66 2.60 16.27
N PRO A 174 2.65 3.77 16.95
CA PRO A 174 1.89 3.97 18.19
C PRO A 174 0.41 4.33 17.94
N PHE A 175 -0.01 4.45 16.68
CA PHE A 175 -1.35 4.91 16.33
C PHE A 175 -2.37 3.77 16.33
N HIS A 176 -3.65 4.14 16.51
CA HIS A 176 -4.77 3.22 16.74
C HIS A 176 -5.78 3.20 15.57
N CYS A 177 -5.34 3.51 14.35
CA CYS A 177 -6.22 3.57 13.18
C CYS A 177 -6.96 2.24 12.98
N SER A 178 -8.28 2.28 12.81
CA SER A 178 -9.13 1.08 12.92
C SER A 178 -8.89 0.03 11.83
N TYR A 179 -8.46 0.46 10.64
CA TYR A 179 -8.17 -0.37 9.47
C TYR A 179 -6.72 -0.92 9.47
N CYS A 180 -5.87 -0.46 10.37
CA CYS A 180 -4.45 -0.79 10.39
C CYS A 180 -4.18 -2.04 11.22
N TYR A 181 -3.09 -2.74 10.91
CA TYR A 181 -2.60 -3.90 11.64
C TYR A 181 -1.91 -3.52 12.97
N ALA A 182 -1.33 -2.32 13.05
CA ALA A 182 -0.49 -1.87 14.15
C ALA A 182 -1.15 -1.96 15.55
N PRO A 183 -2.45 -1.65 15.73
CA PRO A 183 -3.09 -1.77 17.04
C PRO A 183 -3.17 -3.23 17.51
N SER A 184 -3.59 -4.13 16.62
CA SER A 184 -3.64 -5.58 16.88
C SER A 184 -2.24 -6.15 17.14
N TYR A 185 -1.24 -5.67 16.39
CA TYR A 185 0.16 -6.04 16.60
C TYR A 185 0.68 -5.59 17.97
N ASN A 186 0.45 -4.33 18.35
CA ASN A 186 0.85 -3.84 19.67
C ASN A 186 0.16 -4.61 20.80
N ALA A 187 -1.14 -4.89 20.67
CA ALA A 187 -1.88 -5.69 21.65
C ALA A 187 -1.30 -7.12 21.80
N MET A 188 -0.91 -7.75 20.69
CA MET A 188 -0.26 -9.06 20.66
C MET A 188 1.04 -9.10 21.46
N TYR A 189 1.79 -7.99 21.48
CA TYR A 189 3.04 -7.82 22.23
C TYR A 189 2.87 -7.12 23.59
N GLY A 190 1.63 -6.94 24.07
CA GLY A 190 1.36 -6.27 25.34
C GLY A 190 1.60 -4.75 25.35
N GLY A 191 1.85 -4.13 24.20
CA GLY A 191 2.03 -2.68 24.09
C GLY A 191 2.77 -2.21 22.83
N PHE A 192 2.88 -0.89 22.70
CA PHE A 192 3.70 -0.27 21.67
C PHE A 192 5.19 -0.30 22.05
N ALA A 193 6.02 -0.68 21.09
CA ALA A 193 7.46 -0.48 21.13
C ALA A 193 7.93 -0.04 19.73
N LEU A 194 8.84 0.93 19.70
CA LEU A 194 9.52 1.35 18.48
C LEU A 194 10.86 0.65 18.40
N ASN A 195 11.01 -0.27 17.45
CA ASN A 195 12.27 -0.96 17.22
C ASN A 195 13.06 -0.21 16.16
N LEU A 196 14.00 0.62 16.61
CA LEU A 196 14.93 1.36 15.77
C LEU A 196 16.14 0.51 15.45
N ARG A 197 16.56 0.46 14.18
CA ARG A 197 17.86 -0.09 13.82
C ARG A 197 18.98 0.89 14.18
N PRO A 198 20.16 0.39 14.56
CA PRO A 198 21.35 1.24 14.62
C PRO A 198 21.59 1.92 13.27
N VAL A 199 21.91 3.23 13.30
CA VAL A 199 22.15 4.01 12.07
C VAL A 199 23.28 3.41 11.23
N ASP A 200 24.32 2.90 11.89
CA ASP A 200 25.45 2.25 11.21
C ASP A 200 25.04 1.00 10.40
N ASP A 201 24.04 0.25 10.85
CA ASP A 201 23.54 -0.91 10.12
C ASP A 201 22.79 -0.50 8.85
N ILE A 202 22.02 0.58 8.93
CA ILE A 202 21.29 1.16 7.79
C ILE A 202 22.29 1.72 6.77
N VAL A 203 23.30 2.46 7.22
CA VAL A 203 24.35 3.01 6.36
C VAL A 203 25.14 1.88 5.69
N ARG A 204 25.52 0.84 6.44
CA ARG A 204 26.22 -0.33 5.88
C ARG A 204 25.39 -1.02 4.79
N GLU A 205 24.09 -1.20 5.02
CA GLU A 205 23.19 -1.78 4.04
C GLU A 205 23.09 -0.92 2.77
N ALA A 206 22.92 0.39 2.91
CA ALA A 206 22.86 1.30 1.76
C ALA A 206 24.16 1.34 0.95
N LEU A 207 25.31 1.32 1.62
CA LEU A 207 26.63 1.26 0.97
C LEU A 207 26.82 -0.05 0.19
N ALA A 208 26.43 -1.18 0.78
CA ALA A 208 26.51 -2.49 0.13
C ALA A 208 25.63 -2.57 -1.12
N ILE A 209 24.48 -1.91 -1.11
CA ILE A 209 23.61 -1.79 -2.28
C ILE A 209 24.30 -0.96 -3.37
N ARG A 210 24.77 0.24 -3.02
CA ARG A 210 25.40 1.20 -3.94
C ARG A 210 26.64 0.64 -4.63
N GLU A 211 27.39 -0.23 -3.93
CA GLU A 211 28.59 -0.87 -4.46
C GLU A 211 28.30 -1.85 -5.61
N ARG A 212 27.11 -2.46 -5.64
CA ARG A 212 26.82 -3.61 -6.53
C ARG A 212 25.71 -3.37 -7.55
N TRP A 213 24.78 -2.46 -7.27
CA TRP A 213 23.59 -2.24 -8.10
C TRP A 213 23.28 -0.76 -8.28
N PRO A 214 22.54 -0.40 -9.35
CA PRO A 214 22.00 0.95 -9.50
C PRO A 214 21.24 1.39 -8.26
N LEU A 215 21.60 2.56 -7.74
CA LEU A 215 20.95 3.15 -6.59
C LEU A 215 20.90 4.67 -6.78
N ALA A 216 19.74 5.15 -7.22
CA ALA A 216 19.47 6.58 -7.33
C ALA A 216 18.56 7.08 -6.21
N MET A 217 17.78 6.21 -5.57
CA MET A 217 16.98 6.57 -4.41
C MET A 217 16.74 5.39 -3.46
N VAL A 218 16.65 5.67 -2.16
CA VAL A 218 16.15 4.71 -1.16
C VAL A 218 14.74 5.06 -0.72
N TYR A 219 13.82 4.11 -0.77
CA TYR A 219 12.52 4.20 -0.12
C TYR A 219 12.58 3.58 1.29
N MET A 220 12.46 4.41 2.31
CA MET A 220 12.33 3.98 3.71
C MET A 220 10.92 3.40 3.93
N GLN A 221 10.84 2.09 4.16
CA GLN A 221 9.57 1.33 4.23
C GLN A 221 8.94 1.28 5.64
N ASP A 222 9.47 2.06 6.58
CA ASP A 222 9.00 2.14 7.95
C ASP A 222 7.50 2.45 8.05
N ASP A 223 6.82 1.90 9.07
CA ASP A 223 5.43 2.26 9.38
C ASP A 223 5.26 3.76 9.64
N ILE A 224 6.28 4.36 10.26
CA ILE A 224 6.34 5.77 10.59
C ILE A 224 7.79 6.26 10.70
N PHE A 225 8.35 6.70 9.58
CA PHE A 225 9.74 7.16 9.55
C PHE A 225 9.96 8.44 10.37
N GLY A 226 11.12 8.56 11.00
CA GLY A 226 11.53 9.79 11.70
C GLY A 226 10.70 10.13 12.95
N PHE A 227 10.02 9.14 13.54
CA PHE A 227 9.26 9.36 14.78
C PHE A 227 10.16 9.81 15.95
N ASN A 228 11.34 9.21 16.09
CA ASN A 228 12.34 9.54 17.12
C ASN A 228 13.33 10.61 16.59
N ILE A 229 13.28 11.84 17.14
CA ILE A 229 14.14 12.95 16.70
C ILE A 229 15.63 12.73 16.98
N PRO A 230 16.06 12.28 18.18
CA PRO A 230 17.48 12.00 18.43
C PRO A 230 18.10 11.03 17.42
N TRP A 231 17.42 9.92 17.14
CA TRP A 231 17.82 8.95 16.12
C TRP A 231 17.82 9.57 14.73
N LEU A 232 16.81 10.39 14.40
CA LEU A 232 16.74 11.07 13.10
C LEU A 232 17.93 12.02 12.89
N ARG A 233 18.38 12.75 13.91
CA ARG A 233 19.59 13.59 13.82
C ARG A 233 20.84 12.77 13.52
N GLU A 234 20.99 11.64 14.21
CA GLU A 234 22.11 10.72 13.98
C GLU A 234 22.07 10.15 12.55
N PHE A 235 20.89 9.71 12.11
CA PHE A 235 20.64 9.21 10.77
C PHE A 235 21.00 10.26 9.71
N VAL A 236 20.48 11.49 9.84
CA VAL A 236 20.74 12.58 8.89
C VAL A 236 22.23 12.87 8.77
N ARG A 237 22.95 12.99 9.90
CA ARG A 237 24.40 13.21 9.89
C ARG A 237 25.12 12.08 9.16
N ALA A 238 24.92 10.84 9.60
CA ALA A 238 25.64 9.69 9.04
C ALA A 238 25.29 9.44 7.57
N TRP A 239 24.02 9.59 7.21
CA TRP A 239 23.55 9.40 5.84
C TRP A 239 24.18 10.43 4.90
N ARG A 240 24.20 11.72 5.26
CA ARG A 240 24.83 12.77 4.45
C ARG A 240 26.33 12.55 4.27
N GLU A 241 27.03 12.22 5.35
CA GLU A 241 28.49 12.08 5.34
C GLU A 241 28.96 10.83 4.58
N ARG A 242 28.19 9.73 4.62
CA ARG A 242 28.66 8.42 4.14
C ARG A 242 27.91 7.91 2.92
N VAL A 243 26.61 8.17 2.84
CA VAL A 243 25.73 7.60 1.80
C VAL A 243 25.37 8.63 0.73
N GLY A 244 24.83 9.80 1.11
CA GLY A 244 24.51 10.90 0.19
C GLY A 244 23.49 10.57 -0.91
N VAL A 245 22.75 9.46 -0.78
CA VAL A 245 21.73 9.05 -1.77
C VAL A 245 20.38 9.69 -1.41
N PRO A 246 19.63 10.23 -2.38
CA PRO A 246 18.26 10.69 -2.16
C PRO A 246 17.35 9.63 -1.51
N TRP A 247 16.39 10.06 -0.70
CA TRP A 247 15.44 9.12 -0.11
C TRP A 247 14.02 9.65 0.02
N HIS A 248 13.07 8.72 0.07
CA HIS A 248 11.66 8.96 0.28
C HIS A 248 11.18 8.20 1.51
N CYS A 249 10.17 8.71 2.20
CA CYS A 249 9.61 8.06 3.38
C CYS A 249 8.09 8.23 3.51
N GLN A 250 7.50 7.47 4.42
CA GLN A 250 6.10 7.66 4.85
C GLN A 250 6.06 8.17 6.28
N ILE A 251 5.21 9.15 6.56
CA ILE A 251 4.98 9.66 7.91
C ILE A 251 3.49 9.85 8.21
N ARG A 252 3.18 10.02 9.50
CA ARG A 252 1.88 10.53 9.96
C ARG A 252 1.85 12.05 9.82
N LEU A 253 0.71 12.57 9.37
CA LEU A 253 0.52 13.99 9.11
C LEU A 253 0.78 14.85 10.36
N GLU A 254 0.44 14.36 11.55
CA GLU A 254 0.67 15.04 12.82
C GLU A 254 2.16 15.35 13.07
N LEU A 255 3.07 14.57 12.48
CA LEU A 255 4.51 14.78 12.59
C LEU A 255 5.02 16.02 11.83
N THR A 256 4.20 16.58 10.92
CA THR A 256 4.51 17.83 10.19
C THR A 256 4.41 19.08 11.08
N ARG A 257 3.85 18.95 12.29
CA ARG A 257 3.80 20.04 13.28
C ARG A 257 5.18 20.43 13.79
N ASP A 258 6.10 19.47 13.80
CA ASP A 258 7.47 19.62 14.25
C ASP A 258 8.33 20.12 13.08
N GLU A 259 8.77 21.37 13.18
CA GLU A 259 9.52 22.01 12.11
C GLU A 259 10.97 21.51 12.04
N GLU A 260 11.52 21.07 13.18
CA GLU A 260 12.84 20.45 13.22
C GLU A 260 12.84 19.15 12.41
N ARG A 261 11.80 18.31 12.55
CA ARG A 261 11.68 17.07 11.75
C ARG A 261 11.72 17.35 10.25
N LEU A 262 10.95 18.32 9.79
CA LEU A 262 10.89 18.66 8.37
C LEU A 262 12.22 19.26 7.88
N ALA A 263 12.89 20.07 8.70
CA ALA A 263 14.23 20.57 8.41
C ALA A 263 15.26 19.43 8.29
N LEU A 264 15.24 18.48 9.24
CA LEU A 264 16.11 17.30 9.24
C LEU A 264 15.88 16.42 8.01
N PHE A 265 14.64 16.23 7.59
CA PHE A 265 14.34 15.51 6.36
C PHE A 265 14.97 16.19 5.15
N ARG A 266 14.77 17.50 5.00
CA ARG A 266 15.35 18.27 3.90
C ARG A 266 16.87 18.24 3.91
N GLU A 267 17.47 18.36 5.09
CA GLU A 267 18.92 18.32 5.31
C GLU A 267 19.50 16.95 4.94
N GLY A 268 18.83 15.87 5.36
CA GLY A 268 19.26 14.48 5.14
C GLY A 268 19.22 14.00 3.69
N GLY A 269 18.70 14.81 2.76
CA GLY A 269 18.53 14.42 1.36
C GLY A 269 17.17 13.77 1.06
N CYS A 270 16.16 13.98 1.91
CA CYS A 270 14.79 13.58 1.60
C CYS A 270 14.31 14.32 0.35
N THR A 271 13.78 13.59 -0.63
CA THR A 271 13.18 14.17 -1.84
C THR A 271 11.66 14.22 -1.76
N GLY A 272 11.03 13.29 -1.04
CA GLY A 272 9.58 13.20 -0.96
C GLY A 272 9.04 12.59 0.32
N ILE A 273 7.78 12.89 0.60
CA ILE A 273 7.04 12.34 1.73
C ILE A 273 5.69 11.81 1.26
N THR A 274 5.36 10.58 1.65
CA THR A 274 3.99 10.06 1.60
C THR A 274 3.24 10.44 2.89
N LEU A 275 2.09 11.09 2.73
CA LEU A 275 1.13 11.40 3.79
C LEU A 275 -0.19 10.67 3.53
N ALA A 276 -0.47 9.63 4.31
CA ALA A 276 -1.76 8.94 4.20
C ALA A 276 -2.88 9.80 4.83
N ILE A 277 -3.85 10.20 4.02
CA ILE A 277 -5.01 11.01 4.42
C ILE A 277 -6.23 10.13 4.71
N GLU A 278 -6.36 9.03 3.98
CA GLU A 278 -7.40 8.02 4.09
C GLU A 278 -8.79 8.51 3.67
N SER A 279 -9.31 9.60 4.22
CA SER A 279 -10.60 10.16 3.81
C SER A 279 -10.60 11.68 3.87
N GLY A 280 -11.22 12.31 2.87
CA GLY A 280 -11.51 13.75 2.88
C GLY A 280 -12.61 14.14 3.85
N ASN A 281 -13.50 13.21 4.20
CA ASN A 281 -14.59 13.46 5.12
C ASN A 281 -14.10 13.41 6.58
N ASP A 282 -14.18 14.53 7.29
CA ASP A 282 -13.69 14.66 8.68
C ASP A 282 -14.38 13.68 9.65
N PHE A 283 -15.67 13.41 9.45
CA PHE A 283 -16.41 12.48 10.30
C PHE A 283 -15.90 11.05 10.12
N LEU A 284 -15.85 10.53 8.89
CA LEU A 284 -15.36 9.17 8.63
C LEU A 284 -13.92 9.01 9.11
N ARG A 285 -13.09 10.01 8.80
CA ARG A 285 -11.69 10.04 9.22
C ARG A 285 -11.52 10.01 10.75
N ARG A 286 -12.27 10.82 11.49
CA ARG A 286 -12.18 10.89 12.95
C ARG A 286 -12.77 9.67 13.64
N TYR A 287 -13.95 9.22 13.21
CA TYR A 287 -14.79 8.33 14.01
C TYR A 287 -14.91 6.91 13.46
N VAL A 288 -14.72 6.72 12.15
CA VAL A 288 -14.73 5.39 11.53
C VAL A 288 -13.30 4.86 11.43
N LEU A 289 -12.39 5.67 10.86
CA LEU A 289 -10.99 5.32 10.62
C LEU A 289 -10.07 5.54 11.83
N LEU A 290 -10.54 6.26 12.86
CA LEU A 290 -9.77 6.64 14.05
C LEU A 290 -8.45 7.33 13.71
N ARG A 291 -8.55 8.32 12.81
CA ARG A 291 -7.43 9.12 12.34
C ARG A 291 -7.74 10.61 12.54
N PRO A 292 -7.83 11.12 13.77
CA PRO A 292 -8.40 12.44 14.08
C PRO A 292 -7.47 13.60 13.71
N MET A 293 -7.23 13.78 12.42
CA MET A 293 -6.54 14.93 11.85
C MET A 293 -7.56 15.88 11.25
N SER A 294 -7.46 17.17 11.57
CA SER A 294 -8.37 18.17 11.03
C SER A 294 -7.96 18.59 9.62
N ASP A 295 -8.90 19.18 8.89
CA ASP A 295 -8.66 19.75 7.57
C ASP A 295 -7.58 20.83 7.58
N GLU A 296 -7.52 21.64 8.63
CA GLU A 296 -6.50 22.67 8.83
C GLU A 296 -5.12 22.04 8.99
N LEU A 297 -5.00 20.96 9.77
CA LEU A 297 -3.74 20.22 9.87
C LEU A 297 -3.33 19.64 8.52
N ILE A 298 -4.26 19.14 7.72
CA ILE A 298 -3.96 18.59 6.39
C ILE A 298 -3.43 19.68 5.47
N VAL A 299 -4.14 20.80 5.35
CA VAL A 299 -3.74 21.93 4.50
C VAL A 299 -2.40 22.49 4.97
N GLU A 300 -2.25 22.73 6.27
CA GLU A 300 -1.03 23.33 6.81
C GLU A 300 0.16 22.38 6.71
N GLY A 301 -0.01 21.11 7.09
CA GLY A 301 1.06 20.11 7.04
C GLY A 301 1.55 19.87 5.62
N THR A 302 0.64 19.75 4.66
CA THR A 302 0.99 19.59 3.23
C THR A 302 1.67 20.83 2.66
N ARG A 303 1.21 22.04 3.04
CA ARG A 303 1.87 23.31 2.70
C ARG A 303 3.29 23.37 3.27
N LYS A 304 3.51 22.99 4.53
CA LYS A 304 4.84 22.93 5.16
C LYS A 304 5.78 21.97 4.43
N VAL A 305 5.31 20.78 4.06
CA VAL A 305 6.10 19.81 3.28
C VAL A 305 6.52 20.40 1.94
N LYS A 306 5.58 21.00 1.19
CA LYS A 306 5.87 21.63 -0.10
C LYS A 306 6.79 22.84 0.04
N ALA A 307 6.68 23.61 1.12
CA ALA A 307 7.55 24.77 1.39
C ALA A 307 9.01 24.37 1.64
N GLN A 308 9.28 23.15 2.10
CA GLN A 308 10.64 22.58 2.15
C GLN A 308 11.15 22.13 0.77
N GLY A 309 10.33 22.32 -0.27
CA GLY A 309 10.59 21.85 -1.62
C GLY A 309 10.50 20.33 -1.75
N LEU A 310 9.85 19.61 -0.82
CA LEU A 310 9.68 18.15 -0.86
C LEU A 310 8.49 17.75 -1.74
N SER A 311 8.60 16.64 -2.49
CA SER A 311 7.45 16.12 -3.24
C SER A 311 6.42 15.53 -2.29
N LEU A 312 5.15 15.82 -2.55
CA LEU A 312 4.03 15.42 -1.73
C LEU A 312 3.28 14.28 -2.41
N ARG A 313 3.27 13.12 -1.75
CA ARG A 313 2.39 12.01 -2.10
C ARG A 313 1.29 11.86 -1.05
N THR A 314 0.06 11.62 -1.47
CA THR A 314 -1.08 11.37 -0.59
C THR A 314 -1.74 10.04 -0.89
N GLN A 315 -2.34 9.45 0.14
CA GLN A 315 -3.06 8.16 0.04
C GLN A 315 -4.45 8.28 0.64
N GLN A 316 -5.41 7.57 0.05
CA GLN A 316 -6.81 7.54 0.46
C GLN A 316 -7.37 6.12 0.40
N ILE A 317 -8.45 5.87 1.14
CA ILE A 317 -9.19 4.61 1.16
C ILE A 317 -10.64 4.95 0.82
N LEU A 318 -11.14 4.43 -0.28
CA LEU A 318 -12.53 4.55 -0.69
C LEU A 318 -13.35 3.36 -0.19
N ALA A 319 -14.68 3.50 -0.20
CA ALA A 319 -15.62 2.45 0.20
C ALA A 319 -15.40 1.93 1.63
N VAL A 320 -15.15 2.84 2.56
CA VAL A 320 -15.05 2.51 3.99
C VAL A 320 -16.46 2.35 4.59
N PRO A 321 -16.65 1.63 5.72
CA PRO A 321 -17.97 1.57 6.37
C PRO A 321 -18.59 2.94 6.54
N PHE A 322 -19.87 3.03 6.18
CA PHE A 322 -20.66 4.26 6.22
C PHE A 322 -20.18 5.37 5.26
N SER A 323 -19.33 5.08 4.28
CA SER A 323 -19.15 5.97 3.14
C SER A 323 -20.23 5.74 2.08
N ASP A 324 -20.31 6.72 1.20
CA ASP A 324 -21.11 6.79 -0.02
C ASP A 324 -20.27 7.52 -1.09
N ILE A 325 -20.83 7.67 -2.28
CA ILE A 325 -20.08 8.30 -3.38
C ILE A 325 -19.75 9.77 -3.10
N GLU A 326 -20.60 10.48 -2.36
CA GLU A 326 -20.38 11.89 -2.02
C GLU A 326 -19.17 12.04 -1.09
N THR A 327 -19.12 11.25 -0.02
CA THR A 327 -17.99 11.24 0.93
C THR A 327 -16.69 10.72 0.32
N ASP A 328 -16.75 9.79 -0.62
CA ASP A 328 -15.59 9.36 -1.40
C ASP A 328 -15.07 10.49 -2.31
N LEU A 329 -15.97 11.28 -2.93
CA LEU A 329 -15.61 12.45 -3.73
C LEU A 329 -15.06 13.61 -2.90
N GLU A 330 -15.43 13.74 -1.63
CA GLU A 330 -14.80 14.71 -0.71
C GLU A 330 -13.29 14.44 -0.54
N SER A 331 -12.86 13.17 -0.61
CA SER A 331 -11.44 12.82 -0.63
C SER A 331 -10.73 13.40 -1.85
N LEU A 332 -11.40 13.41 -3.00
CA LEU A 332 -10.89 14.01 -4.22
C LEU A 332 -10.88 15.55 -4.13
N ALA A 333 -11.94 16.15 -3.58
CA ALA A 333 -12.03 17.60 -3.37
C ALA A 333 -10.89 18.12 -2.46
N LEU A 334 -10.58 17.39 -1.39
CA LEU A 334 -9.46 17.69 -0.53
C LEU A 334 -8.12 17.62 -1.27
N ASN A 335 -7.93 16.62 -2.14
CA ASN A 335 -6.73 16.53 -2.98
C ASN A 335 -6.64 17.65 -4.01
N ASN A 336 -7.76 18.06 -4.62
CA ASN A 336 -7.80 19.25 -5.47
C ASN A 336 -7.40 20.51 -4.69
N ARG A 337 -7.68 20.61 -3.38
CA ARG A 337 -7.26 21.75 -2.55
C ARG A 337 -5.77 21.75 -2.24
N ILE A 338 -5.19 20.60 -1.86
CA ILE A 338 -3.78 20.51 -1.41
C ILE A 338 -2.78 20.32 -2.57
N GLN A 339 -3.26 19.91 -3.75
CA GLN A 339 -2.48 19.77 -4.99
C GLN A 339 -1.21 18.91 -4.77
N PRO A 340 -1.35 17.61 -4.46
CA PRO A 340 -0.20 16.72 -4.31
C PRO A 340 0.42 16.41 -5.67
N ASP A 341 1.71 16.05 -5.67
CA ASP A 341 2.39 15.56 -6.88
C ASP A 341 1.82 14.17 -7.28
N ILE A 342 1.51 13.35 -6.27
CA ILE A 342 0.80 12.08 -6.42
C ILE A 342 -0.32 11.97 -5.39
N ALA A 343 -1.53 11.68 -5.85
CA ALA A 343 -2.65 11.16 -5.08
C ALA A 343 -3.06 9.78 -5.61
N TRP A 344 -3.21 8.79 -4.72
CA TRP A 344 -3.79 7.52 -5.12
C TRP A 344 -4.71 6.99 -4.03
N SER A 345 -5.71 6.24 -4.44
CA SER A 345 -6.62 5.59 -3.53
C SER A 345 -6.60 4.07 -3.69
N SER A 346 -6.85 3.40 -2.57
CA SER A 346 -7.22 1.99 -2.49
C SER A 346 -8.72 1.86 -2.25
N ILE A 347 -9.25 0.66 -2.43
CA ILE A 347 -10.56 0.25 -1.91
C ILE A 347 -10.33 -0.54 -0.61
N LEU A 348 -11.13 -0.28 0.42
CA LEU A 348 -10.94 -0.91 1.73
C LEU A 348 -11.09 -2.44 1.66
N ALA A 349 -10.10 -3.16 2.20
CA ALA A 349 -10.22 -4.58 2.52
C ALA A 349 -10.51 -4.75 4.03
N PRO A 350 -11.65 -5.35 4.42
CA PRO A 350 -12.07 -5.48 5.83
C PRO A 350 -11.41 -6.69 6.51
N TYR A 351 -10.08 -6.69 6.66
CA TYR A 351 -9.36 -7.79 7.31
C TYR A 351 -9.89 -8.06 8.73
N LEU A 352 -10.40 -9.27 8.99
CA LEU A 352 -11.04 -9.65 10.25
C LEU A 352 -10.10 -9.56 11.49
N GLY A 353 -8.79 -9.51 11.28
CA GLY A 353 -7.79 -9.27 12.32
C GLY A 353 -7.63 -7.81 12.75
N THR A 354 -8.40 -6.88 12.16
CA THR A 354 -8.38 -5.44 12.45
C THR A 354 -9.68 -4.98 13.11
N SER A 355 -9.64 -3.82 13.77
CA SER A 355 -10.85 -3.21 14.34
C SER A 355 -11.91 -2.93 13.28
N MET A 356 -11.48 -2.52 12.08
CA MET A 356 -12.37 -2.25 10.95
C MET A 356 -13.04 -3.52 10.42
N GLY A 357 -12.29 -4.62 10.30
CA GLY A 357 -12.88 -5.91 9.90
C GLY A 357 -13.95 -6.38 10.89
N ALA A 358 -13.68 -6.26 12.19
CA ALA A 358 -14.66 -6.56 13.23
C ALA A 358 -15.90 -5.64 13.14
N ILE A 359 -15.72 -4.33 12.90
CA ILE A 359 -16.85 -3.40 12.70
C ILE A 359 -17.66 -3.79 11.46
N ALA A 360 -17.01 -4.08 10.34
CA ALA A 360 -17.69 -4.46 9.11
C ALA A 360 -18.52 -5.74 9.31
N HIS A 361 -17.98 -6.73 10.00
CA HIS A 361 -18.69 -7.96 10.35
C HIS A 361 -19.85 -7.72 11.34
N ASP A 362 -19.58 -7.03 12.45
CA ASP A 362 -20.58 -6.77 13.51
C ASP A 362 -21.75 -5.90 13.05
N PHE A 363 -21.55 -5.08 12.02
CA PHE A 363 -22.60 -4.29 11.36
C PHE A 363 -23.21 -4.99 10.15
N GLY A 364 -22.87 -6.25 9.85
CA GLY A 364 -23.39 -6.97 8.67
C GLY A 364 -23.02 -6.32 7.33
N LEU A 365 -21.99 -5.46 7.32
CA LEU A 365 -21.42 -4.86 6.11
C LEU A 365 -20.52 -5.86 5.39
N TYR A 366 -20.00 -6.86 6.10
CA TYR A 366 -19.19 -7.93 5.55
C TYR A 366 -19.64 -9.26 6.11
N GLU A 367 -20.19 -10.12 5.24
CA GLU A 367 -20.64 -11.47 5.60
C GLU A 367 -19.64 -12.56 5.19
N GLY A 368 -18.57 -12.16 4.50
CA GLY A 368 -17.53 -13.05 4.02
C GLY A 368 -16.44 -13.34 5.05
N ASN A 369 -15.38 -14.00 4.58
CA ASN A 369 -14.16 -14.26 5.33
C ASN A 369 -12.92 -13.91 4.50
N ASN A 370 -11.73 -14.02 5.09
CA ASN A 370 -10.48 -13.62 4.44
C ASN A 370 -10.21 -14.25 3.06
N ASP A 371 -10.78 -15.42 2.75
CA ASP A 371 -10.72 -16.08 1.44
C ASP A 371 -11.38 -15.27 0.33
N ASP A 372 -12.37 -14.44 0.67
CA ASP A 372 -13.12 -13.60 -0.28
C ASP A 372 -12.35 -12.31 -0.66
N LEU A 373 -11.25 -12.02 0.02
CA LEU A 373 -10.49 -10.80 -0.20
C LEU A 373 -9.56 -10.96 -1.39
N ASP A 374 -9.58 -9.98 -2.29
CA ASP A 374 -8.65 -9.95 -3.41
C ASP A 374 -7.22 -9.65 -2.92
N GLU A 375 -6.24 -10.22 -3.61
CA GLU A 375 -4.83 -9.88 -3.47
C GLU A 375 -4.50 -8.40 -3.77
N SER A 376 -5.40 -7.69 -4.45
CA SER A 376 -5.26 -6.34 -4.95
C SER A 376 -6.26 -5.38 -4.28
N PHE A 377 -5.74 -4.27 -3.77
CA PHE A 377 -6.54 -3.15 -3.24
C PHE A 377 -7.18 -2.26 -4.33
N PHE A 378 -7.10 -2.70 -5.60
CA PHE A 378 -7.70 -2.02 -6.76
C PHE A 378 -8.94 -2.75 -7.28
N SER A 379 -9.28 -3.86 -6.65
CA SER A 379 -10.47 -4.62 -6.95
C SER A 379 -11.69 -4.00 -6.28
N ARG A 380 -12.85 -4.52 -6.65
CA ARG A 380 -14.15 -4.05 -6.21
C ARG A 380 -14.33 -4.26 -4.70
N SER A 381 -15.07 -3.36 -4.04
CA SER A 381 -15.38 -3.53 -2.62
C SER A 381 -16.20 -4.79 -2.37
N VAL A 382 -15.85 -5.53 -1.32
CA VAL A 382 -16.61 -6.68 -0.80
C VAL A 382 -17.65 -6.26 0.24
N LEU A 383 -17.67 -4.97 0.61
CA LEU A 383 -18.57 -4.44 1.62
C LEU A 383 -19.95 -4.12 1.05
N ARG A 384 -20.96 -4.33 1.91
CA ARG A 384 -22.28 -3.72 1.78
C ARG A 384 -22.25 -2.30 2.29
N ALA A 385 -22.87 -1.41 1.52
CA ALA A 385 -23.03 -0.01 1.89
C ALA A 385 -24.43 0.25 2.48
N THR A 386 -24.53 1.31 3.26
CA THR A 386 -25.77 1.77 3.88
C THR A 386 -26.40 2.87 3.03
N ALA A 387 -27.73 2.86 2.86
CA ALA A 387 -28.46 3.85 2.06
C ALA A 387 -28.30 5.29 2.56
N GLY A 388 -28.09 5.49 3.85
CA GLY A 388 -27.84 6.82 4.44
C GLY A 388 -26.37 7.17 4.62
N GLY A 389 -25.43 6.34 4.14
CA GLY A 389 -23.98 6.55 4.29
C GLY A 389 -23.60 7.02 5.70
N ARG A 390 -22.92 8.17 5.77
CA ARG A 390 -22.52 8.81 7.02
C ARG A 390 -23.72 9.19 7.90
N ALA A 391 -24.78 9.72 7.30
CA ALA A 391 -25.95 10.23 8.02
C ALA A 391 -26.66 9.12 8.82
N ALA A 392 -26.53 7.86 8.38
CA ALA A 392 -27.07 6.71 9.10
C ALA A 392 -26.42 6.47 10.46
N ILE A 393 -25.11 6.76 10.61
CA ILE A 393 -24.33 6.38 11.80
C ILE A 393 -23.90 7.58 12.64
N GLU A 394 -23.83 8.78 12.06
CA GLU A 394 -23.35 9.99 12.73
C GLU A 394 -24.03 10.29 14.08
N PRO A 395 -25.37 10.20 14.22
CA PRO A 395 -26.03 10.43 15.50
C PRO A 395 -25.59 9.46 16.60
N VAL A 396 -25.37 8.19 16.24
CA VAL A 396 -24.94 7.13 17.17
C VAL A 396 -23.54 7.42 17.69
N VAL A 397 -22.60 7.74 16.79
CA VAL A 397 -21.21 8.03 17.17
C VAL A 397 -21.14 9.27 18.07
N ARG A 398 -21.91 10.32 17.75
CA ARG A 398 -21.96 11.54 18.57
C ARG A 398 -22.50 11.28 19.97
N ALA A 399 -23.45 10.35 20.13
CA ALA A 399 -23.98 9.97 21.43
C ALA A 399 -23.05 9.02 22.23
N ALA A 400 -22.26 8.18 21.53
CA ALA A 400 -21.47 7.11 22.13
C ALA A 400 -20.05 7.51 22.59
N THR A 401 -19.60 8.74 22.32
CA THR A 401 -18.20 9.15 22.52
C THR A 401 -17.88 9.37 23.99
N ARG A 402 -17.07 8.48 24.57
CA ARG A 402 -16.56 8.57 25.95
C ARG A 402 -15.03 8.72 26.07
N SER A 403 -14.28 8.56 24.96
CA SER A 403 -12.83 8.80 24.89
C SER A 403 -12.38 8.84 23.41
N PRO A 404 -11.35 9.62 23.01
CA PRO A 404 -10.85 9.66 21.63
C PRO A 404 -10.15 8.37 21.17
N GLN A 405 -9.74 7.48 22.09
CA GLN A 405 -8.93 6.29 21.77
C GLN A 405 -9.77 5.03 21.50
N ASP A 406 -11.01 4.99 22.00
CA ASP A 406 -11.91 3.86 21.81
C ASP A 406 -12.76 4.06 20.56
N ASN A 407 -12.88 3.03 19.71
CA ASN A 407 -13.82 3.10 18.60
C ASN A 407 -15.25 3.05 19.13
N PRO A 408 -16.08 4.11 18.96
CA PRO A 408 -17.47 4.07 19.42
C PRO A 408 -18.27 2.97 18.70
N LEU A 409 -17.91 2.60 17.48
CA LEU A 409 -18.61 1.58 16.69
C LEU A 409 -18.36 0.16 17.20
N GLN A 410 -17.22 -0.13 17.82
CA GLN A 410 -16.96 -1.46 18.42
C GLN A 410 -17.90 -1.77 19.60
N ARG A 411 -18.44 -0.71 20.22
CA ARG A 411 -19.43 -0.81 21.29
C ARG A 411 -20.86 -0.97 20.77
N MET A 412 -21.05 -1.07 19.46
CA MET A 412 -22.35 -1.27 18.85
C MET A 412 -22.53 -2.71 18.40
N ALA A 413 -23.78 -3.15 18.34
CA ALA A 413 -24.20 -4.39 17.68
C ALA A 413 -25.45 -4.12 16.87
N VAL A 414 -25.65 -4.87 15.77
CA VAL A 414 -26.86 -4.76 14.96
C VAL A 414 -27.72 -6.02 15.11
N LYS A 415 -29.05 -5.85 15.06
CA LYS A 415 -30.01 -6.96 14.95
C LYS A 415 -30.91 -6.72 13.74
N PRO A 416 -31.26 -7.76 12.95
CA PRO A 416 -32.19 -7.61 11.85
C PRO A 416 -33.52 -6.99 12.31
N ALA A 417 -34.00 -5.98 11.59
CA ALA A 417 -35.27 -5.28 11.84
C ALA A 417 -36.28 -5.47 10.67
N GLY A 418 -36.04 -6.48 9.82
CA GLY A 418 -36.88 -6.84 8.69
C GLY A 418 -36.48 -6.14 7.38
N GLY A 419 -36.55 -6.89 6.28
CA GLY A 419 -36.08 -6.41 4.97
C GLY A 419 -34.57 -6.12 5.00
N ARG A 420 -34.18 -4.96 4.46
CA ARG A 420 -32.79 -4.47 4.44
C ARG A 420 -32.42 -3.61 5.65
N ARG A 421 -33.20 -3.68 6.74
CA ARG A 421 -32.99 -2.84 7.93
C ARG A 421 -32.38 -3.62 9.07
N ALA A 422 -31.54 -2.94 9.84
CA ALA A 422 -31.00 -3.43 11.08
C ALA A 422 -31.09 -2.37 12.18
N ALA A 423 -31.54 -2.80 13.36
CA ALA A 423 -31.59 -1.96 14.54
C ALA A 423 -30.23 -2.00 15.25
N VAL A 424 -29.68 -0.83 15.59
CA VAL A 424 -28.37 -0.65 16.22
C VAL A 424 -28.54 -0.51 17.73
N TYR A 425 -27.75 -1.25 18.50
CA TYR A 425 -27.80 -1.28 19.97
C TYR A 425 -26.41 -1.00 20.55
N VAL A 426 -26.37 -0.42 21.74
CA VAL A 426 -25.14 -0.33 22.53
C VAL A 426 -24.90 -1.67 23.25
N LYS A 427 -23.70 -2.22 23.11
CA LYS A 427 -23.22 -3.35 23.90
C LYS A 427 -22.93 -2.88 25.33
N ASP A 428 -23.35 -3.68 26.31
CA ASP A 428 -22.93 -3.45 27.69
C ASP A 428 -21.42 -3.68 27.82
N PRO A 429 -20.67 -2.74 28.45
CA PRO A 429 -19.22 -2.82 28.51
C PRO A 429 -18.69 -3.98 29.37
N ALA A 430 -19.45 -4.47 30.36
CA ALA A 430 -19.05 -5.58 31.21
C ALA A 430 -19.22 -6.94 30.51
N PHE A 431 -20.25 -7.06 29.66
CA PHE A 431 -20.59 -8.33 29.00
C PHE A 431 -20.28 -8.38 27.50
N ASN A 432 -19.88 -7.26 26.91
CA ASN A 432 -19.65 -7.10 25.46
C ASN A 432 -20.83 -7.62 24.60
N ARG A 433 -22.06 -7.42 25.06
CA ARG A 433 -23.29 -7.88 24.39
C ARG A 433 -24.45 -6.95 24.65
N VAL A 434 -25.49 -7.01 23.82
CA VAL A 434 -26.73 -6.28 24.05
C VAL A 434 -27.51 -6.93 25.18
N LEU A 435 -27.87 -6.17 26.22
CA LEU A 435 -28.67 -6.68 27.33
C LEU A 435 -30.14 -6.91 26.92
N PRO A 436 -30.83 -7.88 27.55
CA PRO A 436 -32.27 -8.03 27.39
C PRO A 436 -33.01 -6.73 27.75
N GLY A 437 -33.98 -6.32 26.93
CA GLY A 437 -34.77 -5.11 27.15
C GLY A 437 -34.12 -3.79 26.68
N ALA A 438 -32.88 -3.82 26.16
CA ALA A 438 -32.27 -2.63 25.57
C ALA A 438 -33.07 -2.15 24.35
N SER A 439 -33.32 -0.84 24.28
CA SER A 439 -33.92 -0.20 23.11
C SER A 439 -32.84 0.10 22.05
N PRO A 440 -33.18 0.03 20.75
CA PRO A 440 -32.24 0.43 19.72
C PRO A 440 -31.97 1.94 19.77
N VAL A 441 -30.74 2.33 19.43
CA VAL A 441 -30.30 3.73 19.33
C VAL A 441 -30.74 4.33 18.01
N CYS A 442 -30.65 3.56 16.93
CA CYS A 442 -31.16 3.92 15.60
C CYS A 442 -31.48 2.66 14.79
N GLU A 443 -32.03 2.85 13.59
CA GLU A 443 -32.08 1.85 12.54
C GLU A 443 -31.20 2.29 11.38
N ILE A 444 -30.49 1.34 10.76
CA ILE A 444 -29.78 1.52 9.50
C ILE A 444 -30.46 0.70 8.41
N GLU A 445 -30.40 1.19 7.17
CA GLU A 445 -30.85 0.47 5.98
C GLU A 445 -29.66 0.21 5.07
N TYR A 446 -29.44 -1.04 4.66
CA TYR A 446 -28.46 -1.42 3.65
C TYR A 446 -28.98 -1.11 2.25
N LEU A 447 -28.10 -0.79 1.31
CA LEU A 447 -28.49 -0.65 -0.10
C LEU A 447 -29.14 -1.94 -0.63
N ASP A 448 -30.06 -1.80 -1.58
CA ASP A 448 -30.49 -2.94 -2.36
C ASP A 448 -29.38 -3.41 -3.31
N PRO A 449 -29.45 -4.64 -3.84
CA PRO A 449 -28.37 -5.19 -4.66
C PRO A 449 -28.00 -4.33 -5.88
N ALA A 450 -28.96 -3.64 -6.51
CA ALA A 450 -28.68 -2.83 -7.70
C ALA A 450 -27.97 -1.52 -7.31
N ALA A 451 -28.41 -0.86 -6.25
CA ALA A 451 -27.74 0.33 -5.74
C ALA A 451 -26.35 0.02 -5.16
N GLU A 452 -26.19 -1.13 -4.53
CA GLU A 452 -24.90 -1.63 -4.05
C GLU A 452 -23.93 -1.91 -5.19
N ASP A 453 -24.40 -2.61 -6.24
CA ASP A 453 -23.62 -2.89 -7.45
C ASP A 453 -23.17 -1.58 -8.12
N LEU A 454 -24.07 -0.60 -8.21
CA LEU A 454 -23.75 0.72 -8.71
C LEU A 454 -22.64 1.39 -7.88
N TYR A 455 -22.78 1.46 -6.55
CA TYR A 455 -21.78 2.11 -5.69
C TYR A 455 -20.40 1.45 -5.79
N ARG A 456 -20.36 0.11 -5.81
CA ARG A 456 -19.12 -0.66 -6.00
C ARG A 456 -18.47 -0.38 -7.37
N ASP A 457 -19.26 -0.19 -8.43
CA ASP A 457 -18.72 0.19 -9.75
C ASP A 457 -18.29 1.66 -9.82
N GLN A 458 -18.95 2.55 -9.08
CA GLN A 458 -18.56 3.96 -8.97
C GLN A 458 -17.21 4.12 -8.26
N THR A 459 -16.99 3.41 -7.17
CA THR A 459 -15.74 3.48 -6.40
C THR A 459 -14.55 2.94 -7.18
N VAL A 460 -14.71 1.84 -7.93
CA VAL A 460 -13.67 1.35 -8.86
C VAL A 460 -13.36 2.38 -9.96
N ALA A 461 -14.40 2.97 -10.56
CA ALA A 461 -14.21 3.98 -11.61
C ALA A 461 -13.50 5.23 -11.08
N LEU A 462 -13.86 5.69 -9.88
CA LEU A 462 -13.22 6.83 -9.21
C LEU A 462 -11.77 6.51 -8.84
N GLN A 463 -11.53 5.33 -8.25
CA GLN A 463 -10.20 4.86 -7.84
C GLN A 463 -9.21 4.88 -9.01
N ARG A 464 -9.62 4.40 -10.19
CA ARG A 464 -8.77 4.33 -11.39
C ARG A 464 -8.33 5.71 -11.88
N LEU A 465 -9.18 6.71 -11.74
CA LEU A 465 -8.91 8.08 -12.20
C LEU A 465 -8.43 9.02 -11.10
N PHE A 466 -8.28 8.54 -9.86
CA PHE A 466 -8.09 9.38 -8.68
C PHE A 466 -6.89 10.33 -8.80
N GLN A 467 -5.74 9.82 -9.23
CA GLN A 467 -4.52 10.61 -9.48
C GLN A 467 -4.77 11.75 -10.46
N TRP A 468 -5.40 11.43 -11.59
CA TRP A 468 -5.58 12.39 -12.66
C TRP A 468 -6.62 13.44 -12.26
N LEU A 469 -7.76 13.00 -11.72
CA LEU A 469 -8.81 13.90 -11.22
C LEU A 469 -8.28 14.82 -10.12
N ALA A 470 -7.35 14.37 -9.27
CA ALA A 470 -6.75 15.21 -8.23
C ALA A 470 -6.00 16.43 -8.79
N ARG A 471 -5.48 16.32 -10.02
CA ARG A 471 -4.72 17.37 -10.72
C ARG A 471 -5.59 18.26 -11.63
N VAL A 472 -6.80 17.81 -11.96
CA VAL A 472 -7.75 18.63 -12.73
C VAL A 472 -8.37 19.69 -11.81
N PRO A 473 -8.42 20.97 -12.19
CA PRO A 473 -9.13 22.00 -11.43
C PRO A 473 -10.58 21.60 -11.17
N GLU A 474 -11.04 21.67 -9.92
CA GLU A 474 -12.37 21.18 -9.49
C GLU A 474 -12.67 19.73 -9.94
N GLY A 475 -11.64 18.88 -10.04
CA GLY A 475 -11.75 17.53 -10.59
C GLY A 475 -12.72 16.62 -9.85
N HIS A 476 -13.02 16.86 -8.57
CA HIS A 476 -14.09 16.18 -7.85
C HIS A 476 -15.47 16.33 -8.51
N ARG A 477 -15.78 17.47 -9.15
CA ARG A 477 -17.05 17.65 -9.88
C ARG A 477 -17.07 16.87 -11.19
N LEU A 478 -15.94 16.81 -11.88
CA LEU A 478 -15.77 15.97 -13.06
C LEU A 478 -15.89 14.49 -12.69
N GLY A 479 -15.26 14.07 -11.59
CA GLY A 479 -15.39 12.75 -11.01
C GLY A 479 -16.84 12.41 -10.68
N ALA A 480 -17.58 13.35 -10.08
CA ALA A 480 -18.99 13.20 -9.79
C ALA A 480 -19.82 12.93 -11.06
N ARG A 481 -19.58 13.66 -12.16
CA ARG A 481 -20.24 13.40 -13.45
C ARG A 481 -19.85 12.04 -14.03
N TRP A 482 -18.56 11.72 -13.98
CA TRP A 482 -18.02 10.49 -14.56
C TRP A 482 -18.63 9.23 -13.95
N VAL A 483 -18.73 9.18 -12.61
CA VAL A 483 -19.24 7.99 -11.91
C VAL A 483 -20.76 7.83 -12.07
N GLN A 484 -21.49 8.84 -12.52
CA GLN A 484 -22.93 8.74 -12.80
C GLN A 484 -23.23 8.16 -14.19
N LEU A 485 -22.25 8.13 -15.10
CA LEU A 485 -22.42 7.49 -16.40
C LEU A 485 -22.64 5.98 -16.25
N ALA A 486 -23.44 5.39 -17.14
CA ALA A 486 -23.54 3.94 -17.24
C ALA A 486 -22.19 3.37 -17.68
N LYS A 487 -21.87 2.15 -17.24
CA LYS A 487 -20.58 1.51 -17.50
C LYS A 487 -20.18 1.48 -18.99
N PRO A 488 -21.08 1.19 -19.96
CA PRO A 488 -20.73 1.23 -21.39
C PRO A 488 -20.38 2.63 -21.91
N GLU A 489 -20.86 3.69 -21.26
CA GLU A 489 -20.59 5.09 -21.64
C GLU A 489 -19.25 5.60 -21.10
N ARG A 490 -18.65 4.89 -20.13
CA ARG A 490 -17.36 5.23 -19.50
C ARG A 490 -16.18 4.88 -20.42
N THR A 491 -16.22 5.43 -21.62
CA THR A 491 -15.12 5.40 -22.58
C THR A 491 -14.24 6.62 -22.36
N TRP A 492 -12.97 6.51 -22.74
CA TRP A 492 -12.05 7.64 -22.60
C TRP A 492 -12.34 8.79 -23.55
N ALA A 493 -12.91 8.51 -24.73
CA ALA A 493 -13.44 9.56 -25.61
C ALA A 493 -14.48 10.39 -24.85
N ARG A 494 -15.42 9.72 -24.17
CA ARG A 494 -16.40 10.39 -23.34
C ARG A 494 -15.78 11.15 -22.18
N LEU A 495 -14.74 10.59 -21.53
CA LEU A 495 -14.02 11.29 -20.48
C LEU A 495 -13.36 12.58 -21.00
N GLY A 496 -12.83 12.58 -22.22
CA GLY A 496 -12.23 13.76 -22.85
C GLY A 496 -13.23 14.86 -23.16
N GLU A 497 -14.37 14.48 -23.75
CA GLU A 497 -15.50 15.40 -23.96
C GLU A 497 -15.95 16.05 -22.65
N LEU A 498 -16.22 15.23 -21.62
CA LEU A 498 -16.65 15.70 -20.30
C LEU A 498 -15.60 16.60 -19.64
N THR A 499 -14.30 16.33 -19.86
CA THR A 499 -13.23 17.16 -19.35
C THR A 499 -13.23 18.54 -19.99
N LEU A 500 -13.42 18.62 -21.31
CA LEU A 500 -13.48 19.90 -22.02
C LEU A 500 -14.71 20.72 -21.63
N GLU A 501 -15.87 20.06 -21.55
CA GLU A 501 -17.10 20.67 -21.03
C GLU A 501 -16.84 21.24 -19.62
N HIS A 502 -16.26 20.43 -18.73
CA HIS A 502 -15.88 20.83 -17.37
C HIS A 502 -14.98 22.06 -17.33
N LEU A 503 -13.88 22.06 -18.09
CA LEU A 503 -12.94 23.18 -18.09
C LEU A 503 -13.58 24.45 -18.64
N ARG A 504 -14.43 24.35 -19.67
CA ARG A 504 -15.17 25.51 -20.22
C ARG A 504 -16.14 26.08 -19.19
N GLU A 505 -16.89 25.24 -18.49
CA GLU A 505 -17.80 25.65 -17.40
C GLU A 505 -17.08 26.36 -16.26
N GLN A 506 -15.82 25.98 -15.98
CA GLN A 506 -14.98 26.66 -14.98
C GLN A 506 -14.29 27.93 -15.52
N GLY A 507 -14.56 28.35 -16.75
CA GLY A 507 -13.89 29.50 -17.38
C GLY A 507 -12.41 29.25 -17.72
N LEU A 508 -12.01 27.99 -17.81
CA LEU A 508 -10.63 27.53 -18.05
C LEU A 508 -10.44 26.90 -19.43
N GLY A 509 -11.32 27.19 -20.39
CA GLY A 509 -11.24 26.64 -21.75
C GLY A 509 -9.90 26.94 -22.45
N GLU A 510 -9.39 28.18 -22.31
CA GLU A 510 -8.10 28.61 -22.88
C GLU A 510 -6.89 27.88 -22.27
N ARG A 511 -7.03 27.32 -21.06
CA ARG A 511 -5.96 26.59 -20.39
C ARG A 511 -5.55 25.34 -21.16
N VAL A 512 -6.48 24.74 -21.90
CA VAL A 512 -6.21 23.59 -22.78
C VAL A 512 -5.24 23.97 -23.88
N GLU A 513 -5.48 25.10 -24.56
CA GLU A 513 -4.59 25.59 -25.61
C GLU A 513 -3.21 25.97 -25.03
N GLY A 514 -3.18 26.62 -23.86
CA GLY A 514 -1.92 26.89 -23.16
C GLY A 514 -1.11 25.62 -22.83
N TRP A 515 -1.77 24.53 -22.42
CA TRP A 515 -1.09 23.26 -22.21
C TRP A 515 -0.63 22.61 -23.52
N ARG A 516 -1.44 22.68 -24.58
CA ARG A 516 -1.09 22.18 -25.92
C ARG A 516 0.18 22.85 -26.43
N GLU A 517 0.22 24.18 -26.35
CA GLU A 517 1.39 24.96 -26.71
C GLU A 517 2.61 24.61 -25.85
N ALA A 518 2.44 24.45 -24.54
CA ALA A 518 3.53 24.09 -23.64
C ALA A 518 4.14 22.72 -23.98
N VAL A 519 3.30 21.74 -24.30
CA VAL A 519 3.75 20.42 -24.74
C VAL A 519 4.44 20.51 -26.11
N ALA A 520 3.85 21.22 -27.06
CA ALA A 520 4.43 21.40 -28.41
C ALA A 520 5.80 22.11 -28.36
N ARG A 521 5.91 23.22 -27.63
CA ARG A 521 7.19 23.92 -27.38
C ARG A 521 8.19 23.00 -26.73
N GLY A 522 7.74 22.25 -25.74
CA GLY A 522 8.52 21.22 -25.09
C GLY A 522 9.14 20.27 -26.12
N PHE A 523 8.35 19.52 -26.89
CA PHE A 523 8.90 18.64 -27.95
C PHE A 523 9.96 19.33 -28.82
N ALA A 524 9.66 20.54 -29.31
CA ALA A 524 10.59 21.33 -30.13
C ALA A 524 11.93 21.62 -29.42
N GLU A 525 11.92 21.95 -28.13
CA GLU A 525 13.14 22.19 -27.32
C GLU A 525 14.02 20.94 -27.16
N ALA A 526 13.46 19.73 -27.23
CA ALA A 526 14.26 18.49 -27.27
C ALA A 526 14.65 18.05 -28.69
N GLY A 527 14.38 18.87 -29.70
CA GLY A 527 14.71 18.54 -31.09
C GLY A 527 13.82 17.46 -31.71
N SER A 528 12.61 17.23 -31.18
CA SER A 528 11.63 16.31 -31.75
C SER A 528 10.31 17.01 -32.08
N ALA A 529 9.59 16.52 -33.09
CA ALA A 529 8.22 16.96 -33.33
C ALA A 529 7.26 16.27 -32.35
N ALA A 530 6.15 16.92 -32.04
CA ALA A 530 5.04 16.22 -31.38
C ALA A 530 4.55 15.07 -32.29
N PRO A 531 4.26 13.87 -31.75
CA PRO A 531 3.79 12.74 -32.54
C PRO A 531 2.51 13.07 -33.33
N GLU A 532 2.40 12.52 -34.54
CA GLU A 532 1.17 12.57 -35.32
C GLU A 532 0.04 11.86 -34.54
N GLY A 533 -1.14 12.47 -34.45
CA GLY A 533 -2.23 11.93 -33.64
C GLY A 533 -2.25 12.39 -32.18
N LEU A 534 -1.26 13.12 -31.67
CA LEU A 534 -1.22 13.56 -30.26
C LEU A 534 -2.48 14.35 -29.86
N TRP A 535 -2.97 15.21 -30.75
CA TRP A 535 -4.11 16.11 -30.46
C TRP A 535 -5.46 15.54 -30.88
N GLU A 536 -5.45 14.62 -31.83
CA GLU A 536 -6.58 13.83 -32.29
C GLU A 536 -6.88 12.67 -31.34
N ASN A 537 -5.91 12.27 -30.51
CA ASN A 537 -6.04 11.22 -29.52
C ASN A 537 -7.04 11.63 -28.44
N PRO A 538 -8.16 10.91 -28.24
CA PRO A 538 -9.21 11.34 -27.32
C PRO A 538 -8.74 11.46 -25.86
N TYR A 539 -7.57 10.93 -25.51
CA TYR A 539 -6.96 10.87 -24.19
C TYR A 539 -5.98 12.02 -23.93
N TYR A 540 -5.93 13.04 -24.81
CA TYR A 540 -4.87 14.04 -24.75
C TYR A 540 -4.82 14.83 -23.42
N PHE A 541 -5.97 14.93 -22.76
CA PHE A 541 -6.15 15.59 -21.48
C PHE A 541 -5.49 14.88 -20.29
N PHE A 542 -4.96 13.66 -20.45
CA PHE A 542 -4.16 13.01 -19.40
C PHE A 542 -2.75 13.59 -19.28
N PHE A 543 -2.16 13.96 -20.41
CA PHE A 543 -0.79 14.45 -20.45
C PHE A 543 -0.68 15.97 -20.44
N LEU A 544 -1.73 16.70 -20.83
CA LEU A 544 -1.76 18.16 -20.68
C LEU A 544 -1.55 18.66 -19.23
N PRO A 545 -2.30 18.18 -18.21
CA PRO A 545 -2.04 18.57 -16.82
C PRO A 545 -0.75 17.93 -16.27
N SER A 546 -0.26 16.86 -16.90
CA SER A 546 0.94 16.13 -16.49
C SER A 546 2.24 16.69 -17.05
N GLY A 547 2.19 17.49 -18.14
CA GLY A 547 3.31 18.20 -18.75
C GLY A 547 3.99 17.47 -19.92
N VAL A 548 4.91 18.17 -20.62
CA VAL A 548 5.66 17.69 -21.79
C VAL A 548 6.39 16.37 -21.52
N GLU A 549 6.99 16.23 -20.35
CA GLU A 549 7.81 15.08 -19.99
C GLU A 549 7.03 13.78 -19.98
N PHE A 550 5.76 13.84 -19.56
CA PHE A 550 4.85 12.71 -19.62
C PHE A 550 4.50 12.36 -21.06
N ALA A 551 4.18 13.37 -21.88
CA ALA A 551 3.86 13.19 -23.29
C ALA A 551 5.03 12.56 -24.07
N ARG A 552 6.28 12.99 -23.83
CA ARG A 552 7.48 12.41 -24.45
C ARG A 552 7.68 10.94 -24.05
N SER A 553 7.49 10.60 -22.78
CA SER A 553 7.64 9.22 -22.34
C SER A 553 6.61 8.29 -22.94
N LEU A 554 5.38 8.77 -23.17
CA LEU A 554 4.37 8.01 -23.92
C LEU A 554 4.74 7.90 -25.40
N ALA A 555 5.31 8.94 -26.00
CA ALA A 555 5.78 8.87 -27.37
C ALA A 555 6.86 7.79 -27.55
N GLY A 556 7.82 7.73 -26.64
CA GLY A 556 8.88 6.71 -26.65
C GLY A 556 8.39 5.27 -26.47
N SER A 557 7.16 5.04 -26.00
CA SER A 557 6.58 3.69 -25.89
C SER A 557 5.78 3.25 -27.13
N GLY A 558 5.77 4.08 -28.19
CA GLY A 558 4.93 3.84 -29.37
C GLY A 558 3.43 3.95 -29.07
N PHE A 559 3.05 4.68 -28.01
CA PHE A 559 1.65 4.81 -27.59
C PHE A 559 0.76 5.41 -28.68
N PHE A 560 1.28 6.40 -29.40
CA PHE A 560 0.53 7.14 -30.44
C PHE A 560 0.48 6.42 -31.79
N GLU A 561 1.27 5.36 -31.97
CA GLU A 561 1.37 4.59 -33.22
C GLU A 561 0.44 3.36 -33.24
N ALA A 562 -0.25 3.08 -32.13
CA ALA A 562 -1.16 1.95 -32.00
C ALA A 562 -2.50 2.18 -32.72
N SER A 563 -3.05 1.13 -33.33
CA SER A 563 -4.35 1.17 -34.02
C SER A 563 -5.53 1.48 -33.08
N GLU A 564 -5.39 1.14 -31.79
CA GLU A 564 -6.33 1.50 -30.72
C GLU A 564 -5.56 1.98 -29.48
N PRO A 565 -5.16 3.27 -29.44
CA PRO A 565 -4.45 3.84 -28.29
C PRO A 565 -5.23 3.67 -26.98
N GLY A 566 -6.55 3.57 -27.09
CA GLY A 566 -7.46 3.30 -25.99
C GLY A 566 -7.34 1.96 -25.31
N ALA A 567 -7.24 0.87 -26.09
CA ALA A 567 -7.02 -0.45 -25.52
C ALA A 567 -5.65 -0.56 -24.83
N ARG A 568 -4.62 0.14 -25.34
CA ARG A 568 -3.33 0.30 -24.65
C ARG A 568 -3.44 1.18 -23.41
N PHE A 569 -4.30 2.19 -23.43
CA PHE A 569 -4.57 3.06 -22.27
C PHE A 569 -5.38 2.30 -21.18
N ASP A 570 -6.34 1.46 -21.57
CA ASP A 570 -7.07 0.54 -20.68
C ASP A 570 -6.18 -0.56 -20.11
N ALA A 571 -5.15 -0.95 -20.88
CA ALA A 571 -4.07 -1.81 -20.42
C ALA A 571 -3.02 -1.07 -19.57
N LEU A 572 -3.18 0.23 -19.28
CA LEU A 572 -2.38 0.95 -18.27
C LEU A 572 -2.76 0.44 -16.88
N GLY A 573 -2.27 -0.77 -16.60
CA GLY A 573 -2.32 -1.37 -15.29
C GLY A 573 -1.30 -0.75 -14.35
N PHE A 574 -1.00 -1.49 -13.30
CA PHE A 574 0.00 -1.19 -12.29
C PHE A 574 1.30 -0.53 -12.81
N ALA A 575 1.77 -0.92 -14.00
CA ALA A 575 2.99 -0.39 -14.63
C ALA A 575 3.02 1.14 -14.83
N THR A 576 1.91 1.75 -15.24
CA THR A 576 1.86 3.21 -15.46
C THR A 576 1.78 3.98 -14.14
N ARG A 577 1.08 3.41 -13.15
CA ARG A 577 1.08 3.94 -11.79
C ARG A 577 2.47 3.85 -11.18
N GLN A 578 3.18 2.75 -11.40
CA GLN A 578 4.58 2.59 -11.01
C GLN A 578 5.48 3.62 -11.71
N TRP A 579 5.28 3.84 -13.00
CA TRP A 579 6.07 4.84 -13.73
C TRP A 579 5.82 6.27 -13.23
N LEU A 580 4.55 6.65 -12.99
CA LEU A 580 4.20 7.96 -12.40
C LEU A 580 4.81 8.10 -11.00
N TYR A 581 4.75 6.99 -10.26
CA TYR A 581 5.32 6.86 -8.92
C TYR A 581 6.82 7.10 -8.92
N ASP A 582 7.57 6.42 -9.80
CA ASP A 582 9.01 6.59 -9.90
C ASP A 582 9.37 8.04 -10.27
N ARG A 583 8.67 8.66 -11.24
CA ARG A 583 8.99 10.05 -11.64
C ARG A 583 8.79 11.09 -10.53
N ALA A 584 7.72 10.99 -9.74
CA ALA A 584 7.51 11.95 -8.65
C ALA A 584 8.49 11.74 -7.49
N LEU A 585 8.92 10.50 -7.26
CA LEU A 585 9.92 10.18 -6.26
C LEU A 585 11.30 10.75 -6.61
N TYR A 586 11.68 10.62 -7.87
CA TYR A 586 12.96 11.12 -8.36
C TYR A 586 13.03 12.63 -8.53
N LYS A 587 11.88 13.34 -8.57
CA LYS A 587 11.82 14.75 -8.99
C LYS A 587 12.72 14.98 -10.21
N LEU A 588 12.56 14.15 -11.24
CA LEU A 588 13.34 14.29 -12.47
C LEU A 588 13.01 15.65 -13.10
N THR A 589 13.72 16.71 -12.71
CA THR A 589 14.01 17.82 -13.61
C THR A 589 14.84 17.23 -14.74
N PRO A 590 14.55 17.54 -16.02
CA PRO A 590 15.33 17.05 -17.15
C PRO A 590 16.71 17.71 -17.13
N ALA A 591 17.59 17.18 -16.30
CA ALA A 591 19.01 17.36 -16.34
C ALA A 591 19.60 16.05 -15.84
N GLU A 592 20.24 15.34 -16.78
CA GLU A 592 21.09 14.17 -16.56
C GLU A 592 20.31 12.84 -16.38
N ALA A 593 20.05 12.23 -17.53
CA ALA A 593 19.66 10.84 -17.65
C ALA A 593 20.70 9.91 -16.99
N PRO A 594 20.22 8.86 -16.31
CA PRO A 594 20.85 7.56 -16.50
C PRO A 594 19.77 6.48 -16.62
N LEU A 595 19.47 6.09 -17.85
CA LEU A 595 18.99 4.76 -18.27
C LEU A 595 18.86 4.79 -19.79
N ALA A 596 19.99 5.03 -20.46
CA ALA A 596 20.18 4.54 -21.81
C ALA A 596 20.47 3.03 -21.72
N ALA A 597 19.84 2.28 -22.63
CA ALA A 597 19.96 0.83 -22.86
C ALA A 597 19.09 -0.09 -22.00
N ALA A 598 17.87 -0.32 -22.47
CA ALA A 598 17.28 -1.66 -22.58
C ALA A 598 16.23 -1.61 -23.71
N GLU A 599 16.57 -2.21 -24.86
CA GLU A 599 15.59 -2.59 -25.90
C GLU A 599 14.58 -3.61 -25.36
#